data_AF-A0A0R3X0B0-F1
#
_entry.id   AF-A0A0R3X0B0-F1
#
_cell.length_a   1.000
_cell.length_b   1.000
_cell.length_c   1.000
_cell.angle_alpha   90.00
_cell.angle_beta   90.00
_cell.angle_gamma   90.00
#
_symmetry.space_group_name_H-M   'P 1'
#
loop_
_entity.id
_entity.type
_entity.pdbx_description
1 polymer ?
#
loop_
_entity_poly.entity_id
_entity_poly.type
_entity_poly.pdbx_seq_one_letter_code
_entity_poly.pdbx_strand_id
1 'polypeptide(L)'
;MHAGYFKGARKKKLHEREERLTKEEEERVAVDLEWAKEQAKDRLRRLCIARSTQLYDTSRLKKFHAALRLGNALRENDLQLKLKEQKRKAESKEREIEYQAMLDRIKEAEEKEKKTMEENRAAERLIHEFQRSQIEERRQREEGEKLVLKEEGERLRSLAKEAERMKLQMQEERLKQQKLTTRDLLEEIEDRKKLRLVERIRDEEEDEKNLIYAVAKRQMCLTQMNREGVAAAEKASRQKELAQNLSTLISQRQVARDVPMEISAKQEEERWHQRIEAEARKREEAKECMRKQREDALKAREERMAHQMEEGRAELQHNISLDEAAQREDEERRAKRLQEGKALAHLYLEEMQRHEEARRKEREADNWLEKFNAQSNMKEDLFQNYANRVIKTCEETGIPTFALKKAAHPSTATDELALTVANDFGVDGDETNEKCALLPDLPPHQENLHL
;
A
#
# COMPACT_ATOMS: atom_id res chain seq x y z
N MET A 1 -107.95 -18.91 3.27
CA MET A 1 -107.54 -17.49 3.32
C MET A 1 -106.01 -17.36 3.42
N HIS A 2 -105.24 -17.53 2.32
CA HIS A 2 -103.76 -17.57 2.40
C HIS A 2 -102.99 -16.68 1.41
N ALA A 3 -103.60 -16.18 0.33
CA ALA A 3 -102.87 -15.46 -0.74
C ALA A 3 -102.16 -14.16 -0.30
N GLY A 4 -102.64 -13.50 0.77
CA GLY A 4 -102.00 -12.31 1.33
C GLY A 4 -100.65 -12.58 1.98
N TYR A 5 -100.53 -13.67 2.74
CA TYR A 5 -99.32 -14.01 3.50
C TYR A 5 -98.12 -14.27 2.59
N PHE A 6 -98.32 -15.03 1.50
CA PHE A 6 -97.27 -15.28 0.50
C PHE A 6 -96.82 -14.01 -0.24
N LYS A 7 -97.75 -13.09 -0.57
CA LYS A 7 -97.40 -11.81 -1.20
C LYS A 7 -96.62 -10.89 -0.25
N GLY A 8 -97.01 -10.84 1.03
CA GLY A 8 -96.27 -10.10 2.07
C GLY A 8 -94.87 -10.66 2.31
N ALA A 9 -94.75 -11.98 2.51
CA ALA A 9 -93.47 -12.65 2.71
C ALA A 9 -92.53 -12.51 1.50
N ARG A 10 -93.05 -12.56 0.26
CA ARG A 10 -92.25 -12.31 -0.94
C ARG A 10 -91.73 -10.88 -1.03
N LYS A 11 -92.52 -9.87 -0.62
CA LYS A 11 -92.03 -8.47 -0.55
C LYS A 11 -90.93 -8.31 0.49
N LYS A 12 -91.09 -8.87 1.69
CA LYS A 12 -90.05 -8.86 2.72
C LYS A 12 -88.73 -9.50 2.23
N LYS A 13 -88.80 -10.70 1.63
CA LYS A 13 -87.64 -11.39 1.04
C LYS A 13 -87.00 -10.68 -0.16
N LEU A 14 -87.68 -9.73 -0.79
CA LEU A 14 -87.07 -8.84 -1.79
C LEU A 14 -86.34 -7.69 -1.12
N HIS A 15 -86.98 -7.00 -0.17
CA HIS A 15 -86.36 -5.92 0.63
C HIS A 15 -85.12 -6.41 1.40
N GLU A 16 -85.22 -7.58 2.07
CA GLU A 16 -84.11 -8.26 2.76
C GLU A 16 -82.95 -8.64 1.82
N ARG A 17 -83.23 -8.82 0.52
CA ARG A 17 -82.20 -9.09 -0.50
C ARG A 17 -81.63 -7.80 -1.07
N GLU A 18 -82.46 -6.79 -1.28
CA GLU A 18 -82.07 -5.45 -1.73
C GLU A 18 -81.15 -4.78 -0.69
N GLU A 19 -81.55 -4.75 0.59
CA GLU A 19 -80.72 -4.30 1.72
C GLU A 19 -79.39 -5.06 1.86
N ARG A 20 -79.35 -6.33 1.45
CA ARG A 20 -78.10 -7.11 1.51
C ARG A 20 -77.21 -6.80 0.32
N LEU A 21 -77.78 -6.62 -0.88
CA LEU A 21 -77.05 -6.20 -2.06
C LEU A 21 -76.47 -4.78 -1.91
N THR A 22 -77.21 -3.83 -1.33
CA THR A 22 -76.65 -2.49 -1.07
C THR A 22 -75.49 -2.53 -0.09
N LYS A 23 -75.56 -3.37 0.96
CA LYS A 23 -74.43 -3.59 1.89
C LYS A 23 -73.25 -4.30 1.22
N GLU A 24 -73.51 -5.34 0.42
CA GLU A 24 -72.49 -6.01 -0.40
C GLU A 24 -71.82 -5.07 -1.43
N GLU A 25 -72.48 -3.99 -1.85
CA GLU A 25 -71.95 -2.94 -2.74
C GLU A 25 -71.23 -1.83 -1.97
N GLU A 26 -71.78 -1.36 -0.84
CA GLU A 26 -71.15 -0.41 0.10
C GLU A 26 -69.80 -0.96 0.62
N GLU A 27 -69.74 -2.23 0.99
CA GLU A 27 -68.50 -2.91 1.41
C GLU A 27 -67.45 -2.95 0.29
N ARG A 28 -67.85 -3.17 -0.97
CA ARG A 28 -66.92 -3.15 -2.13
C ARG A 28 -66.40 -1.75 -2.39
N VAL A 29 -67.28 -0.74 -2.39
CA VAL A 29 -66.89 0.66 -2.58
C VAL A 29 -65.95 1.11 -1.45
N ALA A 30 -66.17 0.67 -0.22
CA ALA A 30 -65.24 0.93 0.89
C ALA A 30 -63.85 0.31 0.64
N VAL A 31 -63.79 -0.96 0.22
CA VAL A 31 -62.53 -1.65 -0.12
C VAL A 31 -61.81 -0.97 -1.30
N ASP A 32 -62.51 -0.62 -2.37
CA ASP A 32 -61.93 0.11 -3.52
C ASP A 32 -61.39 1.48 -3.10
N LEU A 33 -62.09 2.20 -2.22
CA LEU A 33 -61.62 3.48 -1.67
C LEU A 33 -60.42 3.34 -0.73
N GLU A 34 -60.28 2.22 0.00
CA GLU A 34 -59.08 1.95 0.80
C GLU A 34 -57.89 1.55 -0.07
N TRP A 35 -58.10 0.62 -1.02
CA TRP A 35 -57.10 0.22 -2.00
C TRP A 35 -56.58 1.41 -2.83
N ALA A 36 -57.45 2.33 -3.25
CA ALA A 36 -57.07 3.56 -3.91
C ALA A 36 -56.20 4.48 -3.02
N LYS A 37 -56.50 4.59 -1.72
CA LYS A 37 -55.66 5.33 -0.76
C LYS A 37 -54.29 4.66 -0.59
N GLU A 38 -54.21 3.33 -0.60
CA GLU A 38 -52.94 2.61 -0.49
C GLU A 38 -52.09 2.74 -1.76
N GLN A 39 -52.69 2.57 -2.95
CA GLN A 39 -51.99 2.84 -4.21
C GLN A 39 -51.52 4.30 -4.31
N ALA A 40 -52.29 5.27 -3.81
CA ALA A 40 -51.85 6.67 -3.74
C ALA A 40 -50.66 6.88 -2.79
N LYS A 41 -50.66 6.26 -1.60
CA LYS A 41 -49.51 6.27 -0.67
C LYS A 41 -48.26 5.65 -1.32
N ASP A 42 -48.40 4.52 -2.00
CA ASP A 42 -47.28 3.82 -2.63
C ASP A 42 -46.76 4.53 -3.88
N ARG A 43 -47.64 5.15 -4.67
CA ARG A 43 -47.24 6.06 -5.75
C ARG A 43 -46.45 7.25 -5.19
N LEU A 44 -46.92 7.87 -4.10
CA LEU A 44 -46.21 8.97 -3.44
C LEU A 44 -44.84 8.52 -2.89
N ARG A 45 -44.75 7.36 -2.24
CA ARG A 45 -43.48 6.76 -1.77
C ARG A 45 -42.49 6.57 -2.92
N ARG A 46 -42.93 5.97 -4.04
CA ARG A 46 -42.08 5.74 -5.22
C ARG A 46 -41.62 7.05 -5.87
N LEU A 47 -42.50 8.05 -5.97
CA LEU A 47 -42.14 9.39 -6.45
C LEU A 47 -41.14 10.08 -5.51
N CYS A 48 -41.28 9.92 -4.19
CA CYS A 48 -40.34 10.46 -3.22
C CYS A 48 -38.95 9.79 -3.32
N ILE A 49 -38.89 8.47 -3.47
CA ILE A 49 -37.62 7.76 -3.68
C ILE A 49 -36.97 8.21 -4.99
N ALA A 50 -37.73 8.31 -6.09
CA ALA A 50 -37.21 8.79 -7.37
C ALA A 50 -36.67 10.23 -7.29
N ARG A 51 -37.41 11.14 -6.63
CA ARG A 51 -36.99 12.53 -6.43
C ARG A 51 -35.75 12.65 -5.54
N SER A 52 -35.63 11.81 -4.50
CA SER A 52 -34.44 11.83 -3.65
C SER A 52 -33.22 11.28 -4.39
N THR A 53 -33.33 10.16 -5.12
CA THR A 53 -32.21 9.63 -5.93
C THR A 53 -31.77 10.62 -7.01
N GLN A 54 -32.71 11.25 -7.73
CA GLN A 54 -32.40 12.33 -8.68
C GLN A 54 -31.60 13.48 -8.03
N LEU A 55 -31.88 13.84 -6.78
CA LEU A 55 -31.12 14.87 -6.08
C LEU A 55 -29.73 14.37 -5.65
N TYR A 56 -29.62 13.15 -5.08
CA TYR A 56 -28.33 12.51 -4.80
C TYR A 56 -27.47 12.36 -6.07
N ASP A 57 -28.09 12.30 -7.25
CA ASP A 57 -27.38 12.26 -8.52
C ASP A 57 -26.80 13.61 -8.99
N THR A 58 -27.22 14.74 -8.41
CA THR A 58 -26.67 16.06 -8.77
C THR A 58 -25.19 16.19 -8.38
N SER A 59 -24.38 16.77 -9.27
CA SER A 59 -22.94 16.97 -9.04
C SER A 59 -22.63 17.71 -7.74
N ARG A 60 -23.46 18.70 -7.36
CA ARG A 60 -23.23 19.49 -6.15
C ARG A 60 -23.50 18.70 -4.88
N LEU A 61 -24.56 17.89 -4.83
CA LEU A 61 -24.81 17.02 -3.68
C LEU A 61 -23.73 15.91 -3.60
N LYS A 62 -23.28 15.37 -4.74
CA LYS A 62 -22.11 14.48 -4.82
C LYS A 62 -20.82 15.12 -4.27
N LYS A 63 -20.54 16.39 -4.62
CA LYS A 63 -19.40 17.16 -4.07
C LYS A 63 -19.55 17.39 -2.56
N PHE A 64 -20.75 17.71 -2.08
CA PHE A 64 -21.04 17.86 -0.65
C PHE A 64 -20.86 16.55 0.13
N HIS A 65 -21.35 15.41 -0.37
CA HIS A 65 -21.14 14.10 0.26
C HIS A 65 -19.71 13.56 0.09
N ALA A 66 -18.92 14.04 -0.88
CA ALA A 66 -17.47 13.83 -0.89
C ALA A 66 -16.79 14.60 0.25
N ALA A 67 -17.18 15.85 0.49
CA ALA A 67 -16.70 16.63 1.64
C ALA A 67 -17.12 16.03 3.00
N LEU A 68 -18.33 15.46 3.11
CA LEU A 68 -18.77 14.72 4.30
C LEU A 68 -17.88 13.51 4.59
N ARG A 69 -17.61 12.68 3.56
CA ARG A 69 -16.72 11.52 3.68
C ARG A 69 -15.28 11.91 4.03
N LEU A 70 -14.79 13.03 3.52
CA LEU A 70 -13.49 13.59 3.90
C LEU A 70 -13.46 14.00 5.38
N GLY A 71 -14.50 14.67 5.88
CA GLY A 71 -14.63 15.00 7.31
C GLY A 71 -14.60 13.76 8.20
N ASN A 72 -15.35 12.71 7.83
CA ASN A 72 -15.34 11.43 8.55
C ASN A 72 -13.95 10.79 8.55
N ALA A 73 -13.26 10.73 7.41
CA ALA A 73 -11.92 10.15 7.29
C ALA A 73 -10.87 10.92 8.12
N LEU A 74 -10.98 12.26 8.24
CA LEU A 74 -10.12 13.06 9.11
C LEU A 74 -10.37 12.72 10.60
N ARG A 75 -11.64 12.65 11.02
CA ARG A 75 -12.01 12.26 12.39
C ARG A 75 -11.56 10.83 12.73
N GLU A 76 -11.64 9.91 11.77
CA GLU A 76 -11.10 8.56 11.93
C GLU A 76 -9.57 8.57 12.08
N ASN A 77 -8.86 9.37 11.28
CA ASN A 77 -7.40 9.48 11.37
C ASN A 77 -6.95 10.02 12.74
N ASP A 78 -7.63 11.03 13.29
CA ASP A 78 -7.39 11.54 14.65
C ASP A 78 -7.57 10.45 15.72
N LEU A 79 -8.56 9.58 15.58
CA LEU A 79 -8.78 8.44 16.49
C LEU A 79 -7.69 7.38 16.34
N GLN A 80 -7.29 7.04 15.11
CA GLN A 80 -6.18 6.13 14.83
C GLN A 80 -4.85 6.66 15.40
N LEU A 81 -4.59 7.97 15.30
CA LEU A 81 -3.40 8.62 15.87
C LEU A 81 -3.41 8.56 17.40
N LYS A 82 -4.52 8.90 18.05
CA LYS A 82 -4.69 8.78 19.52
C LYS A 82 -4.47 7.35 20.01
N LEU A 83 -5.01 6.35 19.29
CA LEU A 83 -4.81 4.93 19.59
C LEU A 83 -3.35 4.49 19.38
N LYS A 84 -2.67 5.01 18.35
CA LYS A 84 -1.24 4.75 18.09
C LYS A 84 -0.33 5.37 19.15
N GLU A 85 -0.67 6.53 19.68
CA GLU A 85 0.00 7.10 20.87
C GLU A 85 -0.23 6.27 22.12
N GLN A 86 -1.46 5.83 22.38
CA GLN A 86 -1.78 4.99 23.54
C GLN A 86 -1.01 3.66 23.50
N LYS A 87 -0.94 3.00 22.33
CA LYS A 87 -0.11 1.80 22.13
C LYS A 87 1.37 2.06 22.41
N ARG A 88 1.97 3.12 21.85
CA ARG A 88 3.36 3.52 22.16
C ARG A 88 3.59 3.78 23.65
N LYS A 89 2.62 4.39 24.34
CA LYS A 89 2.66 4.66 25.80
C LYS A 89 2.48 3.39 26.64
N ALA A 90 1.84 2.35 26.12
CA ALA A 90 1.77 1.02 26.73
C ALA A 90 3.07 0.23 26.48
N GLU A 91 3.49 0.07 25.23
CA GLU A 91 4.72 -0.62 24.81
C GLU A 91 5.96 -0.06 25.54
N SER A 92 6.01 1.26 25.77
CA SER A 92 7.11 1.89 26.52
C SER A 92 7.14 1.49 28.00
N LYS A 93 5.97 1.29 28.62
CA LYS A 93 5.85 0.85 30.02
C LYS A 93 6.12 -0.64 30.17
N GLU A 94 5.66 -1.45 29.21
CA GLU A 94 5.94 -2.89 29.17
C GLU A 94 7.45 -3.13 29.12
N ARG A 95 8.16 -2.45 28.21
CA ARG A 95 9.64 -2.51 28.12
C ARG A 95 10.34 -1.99 29.38
N GLU A 96 9.80 -0.98 30.04
CA GLU A 96 10.34 -0.45 31.30
C GLU A 96 10.22 -1.48 32.43
N ILE A 97 9.07 -2.17 32.52
CA ILE A 97 8.82 -3.27 33.47
C ILE A 97 9.72 -4.48 33.16
N GLU A 98 9.85 -4.86 31.88
CA GLU A 98 10.76 -5.93 31.43
C GLU A 98 12.23 -5.62 31.78
N TYR A 99 12.64 -4.37 31.57
CA TYR A 99 14.00 -3.91 31.89
C TYR A 99 14.27 -3.90 33.40
N GLN A 100 13.31 -3.45 34.23
CA GLN A 100 13.41 -3.53 35.68
C GLN A 100 13.50 -4.99 36.15
N ALA A 101 12.63 -5.88 35.66
CA ALA A 101 12.66 -7.30 35.98
C ALA A 101 13.95 -8.00 35.51
N MET A 102 14.57 -7.54 34.42
CA MET A 102 15.87 -8.02 33.96
C MET A 102 17.01 -7.55 34.89
N LEU A 103 17.02 -6.29 35.31
CA LEU A 103 17.98 -5.78 36.30
C LEU A 103 17.88 -6.50 37.65
N ASP A 104 16.67 -6.79 38.12
CA ASP A 104 16.48 -7.49 39.40
C ASP A 104 16.93 -8.96 39.33
N ARG A 105 16.73 -9.64 38.20
CA ARG A 105 17.32 -10.97 37.95
C ARG A 105 18.85 -10.96 37.97
N ILE A 106 19.50 -9.89 37.47
CA ILE A 106 20.96 -9.74 37.54
C ILE A 106 21.41 -9.56 38.99
N LYS A 107 20.76 -8.69 39.78
CA LYS A 107 21.05 -8.51 41.21
C LYS A 107 20.92 -9.83 41.99
N GLU A 108 19.84 -10.57 41.74
CA GLU A 108 19.62 -11.90 42.31
C GLU A 108 20.74 -12.90 41.95
N ALA A 109 21.23 -12.88 40.71
CA ALA A 109 22.33 -13.74 40.28
C ALA A 109 23.65 -13.35 40.96
N GLU A 110 23.99 -12.05 40.97
CA GLU A 110 25.15 -11.54 41.69
C GLU A 110 25.12 -11.88 43.19
N GLU A 111 23.96 -11.80 43.84
CA GLU A 111 23.82 -12.19 45.25
C GLU A 111 24.06 -13.69 45.48
N LYS A 112 23.60 -14.53 44.55
CA LYS A 112 23.82 -15.99 44.62
C LYS A 112 25.29 -16.33 44.42
N GLU A 113 25.96 -15.68 43.47
CA GLU A 113 27.42 -15.81 43.26
C GLU A 113 28.23 -15.29 44.46
N LYS A 114 27.86 -14.15 45.05
CA LYS A 114 28.52 -13.63 46.27
C LYS A 114 28.42 -14.62 47.43
N LYS A 115 27.24 -15.21 47.65
CA LYS A 115 27.01 -16.22 48.70
C LYS A 115 27.85 -17.49 48.46
N THR A 116 27.83 -18.07 47.26
CA THR A 116 28.64 -19.27 46.98
C THR A 116 30.14 -18.99 47.03
N MET A 117 30.60 -17.79 46.65
CA MET A 117 32.00 -17.37 46.81
C MET A 117 32.40 -17.20 48.28
N GLU A 118 31.50 -16.74 49.15
CA GLU A 118 31.74 -16.66 50.60
C GLU A 118 31.78 -18.05 51.26
N GLU A 119 30.87 -18.95 50.87
CA GLU A 119 30.83 -20.36 51.28
C GLU A 119 32.10 -21.11 50.85
N ASN A 120 32.51 -20.99 49.58
CA ASN A 120 33.75 -21.58 49.07
C ASN A 120 34.97 -21.07 49.85
N ARG A 121 35.08 -19.75 50.07
CA ARG A 121 36.15 -19.16 50.88
C ARG A 121 36.13 -19.64 52.34
N ALA A 122 34.97 -19.98 52.90
CA ALA A 122 34.88 -20.57 54.24
C ALA A 122 35.40 -22.02 54.23
N ALA A 123 35.02 -22.83 53.24
CA ALA A 123 35.53 -24.19 53.07
C ALA A 123 37.06 -24.23 52.83
N GLU A 124 37.59 -23.35 51.98
CA GLU A 124 39.03 -23.21 51.73
C GLU A 124 39.82 -22.90 53.01
N ARG A 125 39.31 -22.00 53.87
CA ARG A 125 39.92 -21.68 55.16
C ARG A 125 39.97 -22.88 56.09
N LEU A 126 38.87 -23.63 56.22
CA LEU A 126 38.81 -24.85 57.02
C LEU A 126 39.77 -25.93 56.51
N ILE A 127 39.89 -26.10 55.19
CA ILE A 127 40.85 -27.03 54.57
C ILE A 127 42.29 -26.61 54.87
N HIS A 128 42.61 -25.31 54.76
CA HIS A 128 43.94 -24.79 55.04
C HIS A 128 44.32 -24.92 56.54
N GLU A 129 43.39 -24.66 57.45
CA GLU A 129 43.57 -24.87 58.89
C GLU A 129 43.82 -26.35 59.22
N PHE A 130 43.09 -27.27 58.60
CA PHE A 130 43.30 -28.72 58.76
C PHE A 130 44.63 -29.21 58.16
N GLN A 131 45.02 -28.72 56.98
CA GLN A 131 46.33 -29.03 56.39
C GLN A 131 47.47 -28.51 57.28
N ARG A 132 47.31 -27.32 57.86
CA ARG A 132 48.28 -26.78 58.82
C ARG A 132 48.40 -27.66 60.06
N SER A 133 47.30 -28.12 60.67
CA SER A 133 47.38 -29.00 61.83
C SER A 133 48.06 -30.34 61.50
N GLN A 134 47.85 -30.90 60.29
CA GLN A 134 48.57 -32.11 59.85
C GLN A 134 50.09 -31.89 59.69
N ILE A 135 50.52 -30.70 59.27
CA ILE A 135 51.95 -30.36 59.16
C ILE A 135 52.57 -30.22 60.56
N GLU A 136 51.87 -29.54 61.48
CA GLU A 136 52.31 -29.39 62.86
C GLU A 136 52.37 -30.75 63.60
N GLU A 137 51.40 -31.64 63.38
CA GLU A 137 51.38 -33.00 63.93
C GLU A 137 52.50 -33.89 63.34
N ARG A 138 52.70 -33.88 62.00
CA ARG A 138 53.82 -34.61 61.36
C ARG A 138 55.16 -34.16 61.94
N ARG A 139 55.36 -32.85 62.11
CA ARG A 139 56.58 -32.29 62.66
C ARG A 139 56.84 -32.81 64.09
N GLN A 140 55.82 -32.90 64.93
CA GLN A 140 55.94 -33.48 66.27
C GLN A 140 56.35 -34.95 66.23
N ARG A 141 55.79 -35.75 65.30
CA ARG A 141 56.21 -37.15 65.10
C ARG A 141 57.67 -37.25 64.67
N GLU A 142 58.10 -36.48 63.69
CA GLU A 142 59.50 -36.44 63.26
C GLU A 142 60.46 -36.00 64.39
N GLU A 143 60.07 -35.03 65.21
CA GLU A 143 60.87 -34.57 66.35
C GLU A 143 60.96 -35.68 67.43
N GLY A 144 59.91 -36.49 67.61
CA GLY A 144 59.92 -37.70 68.44
C GLY A 144 60.82 -38.81 67.89
N GLU A 145 60.74 -39.13 66.59
CA GLU A 145 61.61 -40.11 65.93
C GLU A 145 63.10 -39.72 66.05
N LYS A 146 63.41 -38.42 65.90
CA LYS A 146 64.75 -37.85 66.09
C LYS A 146 65.25 -37.90 67.54
N LEU A 147 64.39 -38.17 68.52
CA LEU A 147 64.79 -38.46 69.91
C LEU A 147 65.06 -39.95 70.12
N VAL A 148 64.17 -40.84 69.65
CA VAL A 148 64.35 -42.30 69.74
C VAL A 148 65.65 -42.73 69.08
N LEU A 149 65.95 -42.23 67.87
CA LEU A 149 67.19 -42.54 67.15
C LEU A 149 68.46 -42.07 67.89
N LYS A 150 68.38 -41.05 68.75
CA LYS A 150 69.51 -40.64 69.60
C LYS A 150 69.74 -41.63 70.72
N GLU A 151 68.68 -42.04 71.43
CA GLU A 151 68.75 -43.04 72.49
C GLU A 151 69.28 -44.38 71.98
N GLU A 152 68.76 -44.86 70.84
CA GLU A 152 69.26 -46.09 70.21
C GLU A 152 70.73 -45.97 69.82
N GLY A 153 71.13 -44.83 69.25
CA GLY A 153 72.53 -44.53 68.97
C GLY A 153 73.43 -44.52 70.21
N GLU A 154 72.94 -44.09 71.37
CA GLU A 154 73.68 -44.13 72.64
C GLU A 154 73.77 -45.54 73.24
N ARG A 155 72.70 -46.32 73.16
CA ARG A 155 72.70 -47.75 73.55
C ARG A 155 73.70 -48.54 72.70
N LEU A 156 73.69 -48.35 71.38
CA LEU A 156 74.67 -48.96 70.46
C LEU A 156 76.12 -48.53 70.75
N ARG A 157 76.36 -47.25 71.04
CA ARG A 157 77.69 -46.74 71.44
C ARG A 157 78.19 -47.34 72.75
N SER A 158 77.30 -47.69 73.67
CA SER A 158 77.66 -48.34 74.94
C SER A 158 78.01 -49.81 74.73
N LEU A 159 77.17 -50.57 74.03
CA LEU A 159 77.41 -51.98 73.68
C LEU A 159 78.71 -52.18 72.89
N ALA A 160 79.05 -51.25 72.00
CA ALA A 160 80.32 -51.29 71.25
C ALA A 160 81.55 -51.24 72.18
N LYS A 161 81.55 -50.36 73.19
CA LYS A 161 82.64 -50.23 74.18
C LYS A 161 82.78 -51.47 75.07
N GLU A 162 81.67 -52.13 75.39
CA GLU A 162 81.67 -53.38 76.14
C GLU A 162 82.27 -54.53 75.31
N ALA A 163 81.90 -54.63 74.03
CA ALA A 163 82.48 -55.60 73.11
C ALA A 163 84.00 -55.38 72.87
N GLU A 164 84.48 -54.14 72.86
CA GLU A 164 85.92 -53.83 72.79
C GLU A 164 86.68 -54.26 74.05
N ARG A 165 86.11 -54.02 75.25
CA ARG A 165 86.69 -54.47 76.52
C ARG A 165 86.81 -56.00 76.58
N MET A 166 85.76 -56.72 76.18
CA MET A 166 85.78 -58.18 76.10
C MET A 166 86.87 -58.69 75.11
N LYS A 167 87.05 -58.01 73.96
CA LYS A 167 88.12 -58.36 73.00
C LYS A 167 89.52 -58.19 73.60
N LEU A 168 89.77 -57.13 74.39
CA LEU A 168 91.06 -56.94 75.06
C LEU A 168 91.35 -58.07 76.07
N GLN A 169 90.37 -58.43 76.91
CA GLN A 169 90.51 -59.50 77.90
C GLN A 169 90.85 -60.85 77.23
N MET A 170 90.15 -61.20 76.14
CA MET A 170 90.44 -62.40 75.34
C MET A 170 91.84 -62.39 74.70
N GLN A 171 92.42 -61.22 74.41
CA GLN A 171 93.80 -61.12 73.92
C GLN A 171 94.83 -61.32 75.03
N GLU A 172 94.60 -60.77 76.22
CA GLU A 172 95.47 -61.02 77.38
C GLU A 172 95.49 -62.49 77.80
N GLU A 173 94.35 -63.17 77.78
CA GLU A 173 94.25 -64.60 78.10
C GLU A 173 95.02 -65.45 77.09
N ARG A 174 94.91 -65.15 75.78
CA ARG A 174 95.72 -65.78 74.74
C ARG A 174 97.22 -65.56 74.94
N LEU A 175 97.64 -64.36 75.35
CA LEU A 175 99.04 -64.06 75.66
C LEU A 175 99.54 -64.81 76.91
N LYS A 176 98.68 -65.02 77.92
CA LYS A 176 98.99 -65.86 79.09
C LYS A 176 99.15 -67.33 78.69
N GLN A 177 98.26 -67.85 77.85
CA GLN A 177 98.33 -69.22 77.30
C GLN A 177 99.58 -69.44 76.43
N GLN A 178 99.94 -68.49 75.55
CA GLN A 178 101.17 -68.56 74.75
C GLN A 178 102.45 -68.60 75.59
N LYS A 179 102.48 -67.91 76.75
CA LYS A 179 103.63 -67.94 77.67
C LYS A 179 103.77 -69.26 78.43
N LEU A 180 102.66 -69.98 78.63
CA LEU A 180 102.70 -71.34 79.17
C LEU A 180 103.20 -72.31 78.10
N THR A 181 102.58 -72.35 76.93
CA THR A 181 102.97 -73.30 75.87
C THR A 181 104.40 -73.08 75.35
N THR A 182 104.93 -71.86 75.34
CA THR A 182 106.35 -71.63 75.00
C THR A 182 107.33 -72.09 76.09
N ARG A 183 106.90 -72.23 77.35
CA ARG A 183 107.69 -72.89 78.39
C ARG A 183 107.68 -74.41 78.20
N ASP A 184 106.51 -74.99 78.01
CA ASP A 184 106.33 -76.43 77.81
C ASP A 184 107.13 -76.92 76.58
N LEU A 185 107.10 -76.14 75.49
CA LEU A 185 107.90 -76.40 74.28
C LEU A 185 109.41 -76.29 74.49
N LEU A 186 109.90 -75.49 75.45
CA LEU A 186 111.33 -75.44 75.76
C LEU A 186 111.79 -76.71 76.48
N GLU A 187 110.98 -77.23 77.40
CA GLU A 187 111.22 -78.52 78.06
C GLU A 187 111.16 -79.67 77.01
N GLU A 188 110.17 -79.66 76.11
CA GLU A 188 110.08 -80.63 74.99
C GLU A 188 111.28 -80.54 74.02
N ILE A 189 111.84 -79.34 73.79
CA ILE A 189 113.05 -79.16 72.98
C ILE A 189 114.27 -79.79 73.65
N GLU A 190 114.37 -79.81 74.98
CA GLU A 190 115.46 -80.49 75.68
C GLU A 190 115.33 -82.02 75.63
N ASP A 191 114.12 -82.56 75.70
CA ASP A 191 113.87 -83.98 75.46
C ASP A 191 114.10 -84.37 73.98
N ARG A 192 113.72 -83.52 73.02
CA ARG A 192 114.03 -83.70 71.60
C ARG A 192 115.52 -83.57 71.26
N LYS A 193 116.37 -83.01 72.14
CA LYS A 193 117.84 -83.10 72.00
C LYS A 193 118.35 -84.49 72.40
N LYS A 194 117.73 -85.12 73.40
CA LYS A 194 118.02 -86.51 73.81
C LYS A 194 117.59 -87.49 72.72
N LEU A 195 116.40 -87.29 72.12
CA LEU A 195 115.89 -88.10 71.00
C LEU A 195 116.68 -87.93 69.68
N ARG A 196 117.08 -86.71 69.28
CA ARG A 196 117.92 -86.49 68.07
C ARG A 196 119.41 -86.84 68.24
N LEU A 197 119.77 -87.45 69.36
CA LEU A 197 120.99 -88.24 69.51
C LEU A 197 120.79 -89.70 69.04
N VAL A 198 119.54 -90.18 69.01
CA VAL A 198 119.13 -91.53 68.59
C VAL A 198 118.66 -91.55 67.13
N GLU A 199 117.86 -90.57 66.69
CA GLU A 199 117.31 -90.53 65.32
C GLU A 199 118.39 -90.35 64.24
N ARG A 200 119.51 -89.70 64.57
CA ARG A 200 120.66 -89.53 63.66
C ARG A 200 121.41 -90.82 63.34
N ILE A 201 120.95 -91.95 63.87
CA ILE A 201 121.41 -93.31 63.60
C ILE A 201 120.51 -93.99 62.54
N ARG A 202 119.51 -93.27 61.97
CA ARG A 202 118.55 -93.79 60.97
C ARG A 202 118.50 -93.04 59.65
N ASP A 203 118.50 -91.71 59.65
CA ASP A 203 118.17 -90.94 58.44
C ASP A 203 119.20 -91.05 57.29
N GLU A 204 120.32 -91.76 57.51
CA GLU A 204 121.32 -92.11 56.50
C GLU A 204 120.86 -93.23 55.52
N GLU A 205 119.57 -93.64 55.56
CA GLU A 205 119.02 -94.83 54.86
C GLU A 205 118.11 -94.56 53.64
N GLU A 206 117.63 -93.33 53.34
CA GLU A 206 116.34 -93.15 52.63
C GLU A 206 116.27 -92.36 51.28
N ASP A 207 117.17 -91.43 50.93
CA ASP A 207 116.76 -90.17 50.23
C ASP A 207 116.69 -90.14 48.66
N GLU A 208 116.58 -91.27 47.97
CA GLU A 208 116.88 -91.37 46.52
C GLU A 208 115.64 -91.30 45.56
N LYS A 209 114.66 -90.40 45.78
CA LYS A 209 113.22 -90.75 45.57
C LYS A 209 112.27 -90.12 44.48
N ASN A 210 112.36 -88.87 43.94
CA ASN A 210 111.26 -88.37 43.04
C ASN A 210 111.52 -87.13 42.11
N LEU A 211 110.59 -86.81 41.15
CA LEU A 211 110.73 -85.61 40.26
C LEU A 211 109.50 -85.00 39.48
N ILE A 212 108.73 -85.75 38.67
CA ILE A 212 108.60 -85.44 37.20
C ILE A 212 107.64 -84.33 36.63
N TYR A 213 106.33 -84.57 36.41
CA TYR A 213 105.61 -84.12 35.17
C TYR A 213 104.80 -82.78 35.17
N ALA A 214 104.65 -82.11 34.00
CA ALA A 214 103.67 -81.01 33.72
C ALA A 214 103.37 -80.76 32.19
N VAL A 215 102.21 -80.15 31.83
CA VAL A 215 101.80 -79.78 30.43
C VAL A 215 100.78 -78.58 30.37
N ALA A 216 100.45 -78.00 29.19
CA ALA A 216 99.56 -76.81 29.02
C ALA A 216 98.65 -76.80 27.74
N LYS A 217 97.67 -75.87 27.63
CA LYS A 217 96.56 -75.87 26.61
C LYS A 217 95.80 -74.52 26.44
N ARG A 218 95.61 -73.97 25.20
CA ARG A 218 94.79 -72.74 24.84
C ARG A 218 94.38 -72.71 23.34
N GLN A 219 93.36 -71.93 22.88
CA GLN A 219 93.12 -71.67 21.42
C GLN A 219 92.33 -70.40 20.92
N MET A 220 90.96 -70.36 20.90
CA MET A 220 90.19 -70.29 19.61
C MET A 220 89.68 -68.97 18.93
N CYS A 221 88.55 -68.34 19.34
CA CYS A 221 87.57 -67.67 18.42
C CYS A 221 87.74 -66.15 18.11
N LEU A 222 87.04 -65.60 17.06
CA LEU A 222 87.26 -64.20 16.59
C LEU A 222 86.14 -63.37 15.85
N THR A 223 85.15 -63.93 15.12
CA THR A 223 84.98 -63.54 13.68
C THR A 223 83.93 -62.53 13.11
N GLN A 224 82.78 -62.14 13.72
CA GLN A 224 81.59 -61.71 12.92
C GLN A 224 80.97 -60.32 13.24
N MET A 225 80.73 -59.41 12.25
CA MET A 225 80.01 -58.11 12.44
C MET A 225 79.27 -57.39 11.26
N ASN A 226 79.43 -57.73 9.98
CA ASN A 226 78.99 -56.84 8.86
C ASN A 226 77.66 -57.21 8.17
N ARG A 227 76.72 -56.26 8.00
CA ARG A 227 75.57 -56.43 7.08
C ARG A 227 75.03 -55.16 6.38
N GLU A 228 73.95 -54.52 6.85
CA GLU A 228 73.11 -53.61 6.03
C GLU A 228 72.79 -52.25 6.68
N GLY A 229 72.34 -51.28 5.86
CA GLY A 229 71.97 -49.91 6.30
C GLY A 229 71.47 -48.98 5.18
N VAL A 230 70.64 -49.47 4.24
CA VAL A 230 70.47 -48.85 2.90
C VAL A 230 69.05 -48.29 2.59
N ALA A 231 68.01 -48.63 3.38
CA ALA A 231 66.61 -48.58 2.93
C ALA A 231 65.81 -47.26 3.12
N ALA A 232 66.46 -46.09 3.28
CA ALA A 232 65.82 -44.93 3.94
C ALA A 232 65.47 -43.67 3.08
N ALA A 233 65.77 -43.62 1.77
CA ALA A 233 66.02 -42.33 1.11
C ALA A 233 64.91 -41.71 0.20
N GLU A 234 63.82 -42.40 -0.15
CA GLU A 234 63.07 -42.06 -1.40
C GLU A 234 61.76 -41.24 -1.29
N LYS A 235 61.27 -40.88 -0.10
CA LYS A 235 59.84 -40.48 0.08
C LYS A 235 59.47 -38.98 0.07
N ALA A 236 60.38 -38.05 -0.23
CA ALA A 236 60.25 -36.64 0.20
C ALA A 236 60.00 -35.55 -0.87
N SER A 237 59.44 -35.84 -2.06
CA SER A 237 59.34 -34.84 -3.15
C SER A 237 58.04 -34.86 -3.99
N ARG A 238 56.86 -34.66 -3.38
CA ARG A 238 55.55 -34.64 -4.10
C ARG A 238 54.46 -33.68 -3.59
N GLN A 239 54.77 -32.66 -2.79
CA GLN A 239 53.75 -31.73 -2.23
C GLN A 239 54.18 -30.26 -2.32
N LYS A 240 54.08 -29.63 -3.51
CA LYS A 240 54.39 -28.19 -3.67
C LYS A 240 53.65 -27.41 -4.77
N GLU A 241 52.67 -28.00 -5.49
CA GLU A 241 52.11 -27.40 -6.73
C GLU A 241 50.62 -27.01 -6.67
N LEU A 242 49.91 -27.20 -5.54
CA LEU A 242 48.44 -27.11 -5.48
C LEU A 242 47.87 -25.81 -4.87
N ALA A 243 48.56 -24.66 -4.98
CA ALA A 243 48.26 -23.48 -4.13
C ALA A 243 48.41 -22.09 -4.78
N GLN A 244 48.01 -21.88 -6.06
CA GLN A 244 48.21 -20.57 -6.73
C GLN A 244 47.05 -19.96 -7.57
N ASN A 245 45.97 -20.67 -7.92
CA ASN A 245 45.05 -20.22 -8.99
C ASN A 245 43.56 -20.03 -8.58
N LEU A 246 43.20 -19.12 -7.65
CA LEU A 246 41.77 -18.75 -7.44
C LEU A 246 41.52 -17.44 -6.63
N SER A 247 41.73 -16.26 -7.22
CA SER A 247 41.22 -14.98 -6.67
C SER A 247 41.07 -13.81 -7.66
N THR A 248 41.52 -13.94 -8.90
CA THR A 248 41.65 -12.87 -9.91
C THR A 248 40.34 -12.54 -10.66
N LEU A 249 39.19 -12.47 -9.97
CA LEU A 249 37.87 -12.46 -10.65
C LEU A 249 36.77 -11.56 -10.05
N ILE A 250 37.11 -10.52 -9.27
CA ILE A 250 36.12 -9.51 -8.81
C ILE A 250 36.65 -8.09 -9.02
N SER A 251 36.41 -7.51 -10.21
CA SER A 251 36.67 -6.09 -10.47
C SER A 251 35.75 -5.50 -11.57
N GLN A 252 35.44 -4.20 -11.43
CA GLN A 252 34.87 -3.26 -12.42
C GLN A 252 33.41 -3.44 -12.93
N ARG A 253 32.54 -2.42 -12.73
CA ARG A 253 31.43 -2.00 -13.65
C ARG A 253 30.86 -0.60 -13.33
N GLN A 254 30.50 0.23 -14.34
CA GLN A 254 29.95 1.61 -14.19
C GLN A 254 29.05 2.11 -15.38
N VAL A 255 27.92 2.79 -15.08
CA VAL A 255 27.30 4.08 -15.63
C VAL A 255 26.90 4.31 -17.15
N ALA A 256 25.83 5.13 -17.39
CA ALA A 256 25.33 5.87 -18.64
C ALA A 256 24.33 5.16 -19.63
N ARG A 257 23.54 5.75 -20.61
CA ARG A 257 22.88 7.06 -21.06
C ARG A 257 21.99 6.76 -22.35
N ASP A 258 21.12 7.54 -23.05
CA ASP A 258 20.47 8.90 -23.04
C ASP A 258 19.08 8.97 -23.84
N VAL A 259 18.79 9.89 -24.82
CA VAL A 259 17.44 10.30 -25.40
C VAL A 259 17.48 10.72 -26.92
N PRO A 260 16.36 10.79 -27.71
CA PRO A 260 16.15 11.83 -28.79
C PRO A 260 14.66 12.25 -29.18
N MET A 261 14.45 13.07 -30.25
CA MET A 261 13.16 13.66 -30.80
C MET A 261 13.23 14.03 -32.34
N GLU A 262 12.09 14.30 -33.07
CA GLU A 262 12.01 14.56 -34.56
C GLU A 262 10.91 15.57 -35.10
N ILE A 263 10.92 16.01 -36.40
CA ILE A 263 10.10 17.10 -37.07
C ILE A 263 9.98 16.98 -38.65
N SER A 264 8.88 17.39 -39.38
CA SER A 264 8.83 18.04 -40.77
C SER A 264 7.45 18.09 -41.57
N ALA A 265 7.22 19.06 -42.53
CA ALA A 265 6.50 19.00 -43.88
C ALA A 265 5.60 20.23 -44.37
N LYS A 266 5.53 20.56 -45.72
CA LYS A 266 4.65 21.57 -46.45
C LYS A 266 4.70 21.51 -48.04
N GLN A 267 3.68 21.95 -48.84
CA GLN A 267 3.74 22.39 -50.30
C GLN A 267 2.39 22.86 -51.00
N GLU A 268 2.43 23.38 -52.27
CA GLU A 268 1.41 23.44 -53.41
C GLU A 268 0.78 24.79 -53.93
N GLU A 269 0.68 25.03 -55.27
CA GLU A 269 0.50 26.38 -55.93
C GLU A 269 -0.18 26.50 -57.39
N GLU A 270 -0.69 27.72 -57.77
CA GLU A 270 -1.00 28.38 -59.12
C GLU A 270 -2.11 27.97 -60.18
N ARG A 271 -2.75 28.96 -60.92
CA ARG A 271 -3.05 29.06 -62.42
C ARG A 271 -4.26 29.96 -62.96
N TRP A 272 -4.17 30.43 -64.24
CA TRP A 272 -5.23 30.67 -65.33
C TRP A 272 -5.73 32.10 -65.79
N HIS A 273 -5.88 32.35 -67.13
CA HIS A 273 -6.42 33.58 -67.82
C HIS A 273 -6.70 33.43 -69.38
N GLN A 274 -7.54 34.30 -70.04
CA GLN A 274 -7.55 34.84 -71.48
C GLN A 274 -8.86 34.78 -72.37
N ARG A 275 -9.16 35.85 -73.21
CA ARG A 275 -9.82 35.94 -74.60
C ARG A 275 -10.96 37.00 -74.89
N ILE A 276 -11.07 37.57 -76.15
CA ILE A 276 -11.84 38.82 -76.61
C ILE A 276 -12.23 38.88 -78.18
N GLU A 277 -13.17 39.79 -78.65
CA GLU A 277 -13.36 40.55 -79.99
C GLU A 277 -14.34 40.25 -81.22
N ALA A 278 -14.73 41.29 -82.07
CA ALA A 278 -15.78 41.31 -83.19
C ALA A 278 -15.80 42.51 -84.27
N GLU A 279 -16.77 42.62 -85.26
CA GLU A 279 -16.92 43.67 -86.39
C GLU A 279 -18.42 44.02 -86.83
N ALA A 280 -18.70 44.89 -87.85
CA ALA A 280 -20.02 45.51 -88.28
C ALA A 280 -20.26 45.77 -89.83
N ARG A 281 -21.28 46.58 -90.30
CA ARG A 281 -21.51 47.35 -91.64
C ARG A 281 -22.98 47.50 -92.22
N LYS A 282 -23.36 48.60 -92.97
CA LYS A 282 -24.46 48.78 -94.04
C LYS A 282 -24.92 50.25 -94.42
N ARG A 283 -25.33 50.62 -95.68
CA ARG A 283 -26.21 51.82 -96.11
C ARG A 283 -26.48 52.08 -97.66
N GLU A 284 -27.45 52.98 -98.00
CA GLU A 284 -27.74 53.82 -99.26
C GLU A 284 -28.96 53.53 -100.23
N GLU A 285 -29.70 54.59 -100.73
CA GLU A 285 -30.59 54.74 -101.96
C GLU A 285 -31.61 55.97 -101.94
N ALA A 286 -32.19 56.45 -103.11
CA ALA A 286 -33.48 57.26 -103.35
C ALA A 286 -33.49 58.63 -104.16
N LYS A 287 -34.60 59.00 -104.91
CA LYS A 287 -35.14 60.40 -105.25
C LYS A 287 -36.43 60.57 -106.16
N GLU A 288 -36.35 61.17 -107.37
CA GLU A 288 -37.32 61.36 -108.52
C GLU A 288 -38.81 61.90 -108.43
N CYS A 289 -39.35 62.46 -107.34
CA CYS A 289 -40.82 62.48 -107.12
C CYS A 289 -41.78 63.52 -107.81
N MET A 290 -41.35 64.68 -108.34
CA MET A 290 -42.13 65.95 -108.14
C MET A 290 -43.38 66.33 -109.00
N ARG A 291 -43.61 65.82 -110.23
CA ARG A 291 -44.48 66.56 -111.21
C ARG A 291 -46.02 66.42 -111.07
N LYS A 292 -46.54 65.39 -110.39
CA LYS A 292 -47.99 65.09 -110.27
C LYS A 292 -48.66 65.99 -109.22
N GLN A 293 -48.95 67.26 -109.54
CA GLN A 293 -49.09 68.28 -108.48
C GLN A 293 -50.01 69.49 -108.74
N ARG A 294 -50.81 69.55 -109.82
CA ARG A 294 -51.52 70.82 -110.18
C ARG A 294 -52.96 70.70 -110.68
N GLU A 295 -53.30 69.68 -111.45
CA GLU A 295 -54.71 69.42 -111.78
C GLU A 295 -55.40 68.73 -110.59
N ASP A 296 -54.59 68.04 -109.79
CA ASP A 296 -54.76 67.58 -108.40
C ASP A 296 -54.98 68.74 -107.38
N ALA A 297 -55.50 69.89 -107.83
CA ALA A 297 -55.71 71.09 -107.01
C ALA A 297 -57.16 71.60 -106.95
N LEU A 298 -57.94 71.43 -108.03
CA LEU A 298 -59.33 71.93 -108.13
C LEU A 298 -60.39 70.85 -107.88
N LYS A 299 -60.24 69.65 -108.46
CA LYS A 299 -60.97 68.46 -107.96
C LYS A 299 -60.68 68.28 -106.48
N ALA A 300 -59.39 68.31 -106.15
CA ALA A 300 -58.89 68.37 -104.80
C ALA A 300 -59.34 69.59 -103.98
N ARG A 301 -60.10 70.57 -104.51
CA ARG A 301 -60.74 71.61 -103.68
C ARG A 301 -62.14 71.19 -103.23
N GLU A 302 -62.95 70.64 -104.12
CA GLU A 302 -64.28 70.12 -103.76
C GLU A 302 -64.14 68.80 -102.99
N GLU A 303 -63.24 67.93 -103.43
CA GLU A 303 -62.78 66.78 -102.67
C GLU A 303 -62.20 67.22 -101.32
N ARG A 304 -61.42 68.32 -101.21
CA ARG A 304 -60.99 68.88 -99.88
C ARG A 304 -62.16 69.35 -99.02
N MET A 305 -63.25 69.88 -99.58
CA MET A 305 -64.40 70.29 -98.76
C MET A 305 -65.21 69.08 -98.27
N ALA A 306 -65.32 68.02 -99.10
CA ALA A 306 -65.90 66.75 -98.69
C ALA A 306 -65.01 66.04 -97.66
N HIS A 307 -63.70 65.92 -97.94
CA HIS A 307 -62.69 65.48 -96.99
C HIS A 307 -62.78 66.27 -95.69
N GLN A 308 -62.74 67.60 -95.67
CA GLN A 308 -62.81 68.37 -94.41
C GLN A 308 -64.08 68.10 -93.57
N MET A 309 -65.19 67.67 -94.19
CA MET A 309 -66.40 67.27 -93.49
C MET A 309 -66.41 65.79 -93.06
N GLU A 310 -65.68 64.92 -93.76
CA GLU A 310 -65.48 63.50 -93.42
C GLU A 310 -64.31 63.31 -92.44
N GLU A 311 -63.16 63.93 -92.70
CA GLU A 311 -62.06 64.23 -91.78
C GLU A 311 -62.58 64.88 -90.52
N GLY A 312 -63.34 65.99 -90.57
CA GLY A 312 -63.89 66.62 -89.36
C GLY A 312 -64.82 65.71 -88.55
N ARG A 313 -65.48 64.73 -89.19
CA ARG A 313 -66.26 63.68 -88.50
C ARG A 313 -65.38 62.56 -87.97
N ALA A 314 -64.35 62.15 -88.71
CA ALA A 314 -63.38 61.12 -88.33
C ALA A 314 -62.46 61.60 -87.20
N GLU A 315 -62.03 62.87 -87.22
CA GLU A 315 -61.35 63.58 -86.14
C GLU A 315 -62.24 63.67 -84.90
N LEU A 316 -63.53 64.01 -85.06
CA LEU A 316 -64.46 64.03 -83.92
C LEU A 316 -64.65 62.62 -83.33
N GLN A 317 -64.83 61.59 -84.16
CA GLN A 317 -64.90 60.19 -83.71
C GLN A 317 -63.58 59.71 -83.11
N HIS A 318 -62.44 60.15 -83.65
CA HIS A 318 -61.11 59.84 -83.13
C HIS A 318 -60.89 60.50 -81.78
N ASN A 319 -61.21 61.78 -81.62
CA ASN A 319 -61.15 62.50 -80.36
C ASN A 319 -62.07 61.87 -79.31
N ILE A 320 -63.30 61.47 -79.67
CA ILE A 320 -64.18 60.70 -78.77
C ILE A 320 -63.52 59.36 -78.39
N SER A 321 -62.91 58.64 -79.33
CA SER A 321 -62.19 57.38 -79.03
C SER A 321 -60.94 57.58 -78.16
N LEU A 322 -60.27 58.73 -78.28
CA LEU A 322 -59.13 59.12 -77.47
C LEU A 322 -59.57 59.54 -76.06
N ASP A 323 -60.67 60.27 -75.93
CA ASP A 323 -61.26 60.63 -74.64
C ASP A 323 -61.79 59.39 -73.90
N GLU A 324 -62.44 58.46 -74.60
CA GLU A 324 -62.82 57.16 -74.04
C GLU A 324 -61.60 56.32 -73.62
N ALA A 325 -60.54 56.29 -74.43
CA ALA A 325 -59.31 55.58 -74.10
C ALA A 325 -58.60 56.22 -72.90
N ALA A 326 -58.53 57.56 -72.84
CA ALA A 326 -57.97 58.30 -71.73
C ALA A 326 -58.78 58.09 -70.44
N GLN A 327 -60.12 58.06 -70.51
CA GLN A 327 -60.98 57.73 -69.37
C GLN A 327 -60.71 56.30 -68.87
N ARG A 328 -60.64 55.30 -69.76
CA ARG A 328 -60.29 53.91 -69.40
C ARG A 328 -58.90 53.82 -68.78
N GLU A 329 -57.90 54.50 -69.33
CA GLU A 329 -56.56 54.57 -68.74
C GLU A 329 -56.58 55.22 -67.35
N ASP A 330 -57.34 56.29 -67.15
CA ASP A 330 -57.42 56.98 -65.86
C ASP A 330 -58.19 56.18 -64.81
N GLU A 331 -59.22 55.42 -65.21
CA GLU A 331 -59.88 54.41 -64.38
C GLU A 331 -58.92 53.26 -64.02
N GLU A 332 -58.17 52.72 -64.97
CA GLU A 332 -57.13 51.72 -64.69
C GLU A 332 -56.05 52.27 -63.74
N ARG A 333 -55.57 53.50 -63.95
CA ARG A 333 -54.59 54.16 -63.07
C ARG A 333 -55.16 54.44 -61.67
N ARG A 334 -56.47 54.63 -61.53
CA ARG A 334 -57.15 54.73 -60.21
C ARG A 334 -57.29 53.34 -59.56
N ALA A 335 -57.66 52.33 -60.33
CA ALA A 335 -57.77 50.95 -59.86
C ALA A 335 -56.42 50.36 -59.41
N LYS A 336 -55.35 50.57 -60.19
CA LYS A 336 -53.97 50.16 -59.85
C LYS A 336 -53.50 50.82 -58.56
N ARG A 337 -53.62 52.15 -58.43
CA ARG A 337 -53.30 52.88 -57.17
C ARG A 337 -54.13 52.41 -55.97
N LEU A 338 -55.40 52.03 -56.17
CA LEU A 338 -56.24 51.45 -55.11
C LEU A 338 -55.82 50.03 -54.72
N GLN A 339 -55.35 49.22 -55.67
CA GLN A 339 -54.78 47.89 -55.41
C GLN A 339 -53.43 47.98 -54.71
N GLU A 340 -52.53 48.86 -55.17
CA GLU A 340 -51.25 49.18 -54.55
C GLU A 340 -51.43 49.66 -53.10
N GLY A 341 -52.35 50.61 -52.86
CA GLY A 341 -52.67 51.09 -51.52
C GLY A 341 -53.23 50.01 -50.60
N LYS A 342 -54.05 49.08 -51.13
CA LYS A 342 -54.54 47.91 -50.38
C LYS A 342 -53.42 46.91 -50.07
N ALA A 343 -52.54 46.63 -51.03
CA ALA A 343 -51.40 45.73 -50.84
C ALA A 343 -50.44 46.28 -49.78
N LEU A 344 -50.13 47.59 -49.83
CA LEU A 344 -49.31 48.26 -48.83
C LEU A 344 -49.96 48.24 -47.43
N ALA A 345 -51.27 48.47 -47.34
CA ALA A 345 -51.99 48.37 -46.08
C ALA A 345 -51.98 46.93 -45.50
N HIS A 346 -52.07 45.90 -46.36
CA HIS A 346 -51.90 44.50 -45.94
C HIS A 346 -50.47 44.22 -45.43
N LEU A 347 -49.44 44.71 -46.13
CA LEU A 347 -48.04 44.54 -45.69
C LEU A 347 -47.79 45.16 -44.32
N TYR A 348 -48.26 46.39 -44.08
CA TYR A 348 -48.13 47.02 -42.75
C TYR A 348 -48.91 46.26 -41.65
N LEU A 349 -50.05 45.66 -41.98
CA LEU A 349 -50.82 44.85 -41.05
C LEU A 349 -50.10 43.53 -40.71
N GLU A 350 -49.47 42.88 -41.69
CA GLU A 350 -48.60 41.73 -41.46
C GLU A 350 -47.34 42.10 -40.64
N GLU A 351 -46.71 43.24 -40.92
CA GLU A 351 -45.55 43.72 -40.13
C GLU A 351 -45.93 44.01 -38.68
N MET A 352 -47.09 44.64 -38.44
CA MET A 352 -47.62 44.81 -37.09
C MET A 352 -47.86 43.47 -36.38
N GLN A 353 -48.51 42.50 -37.04
CA GLN A 353 -48.73 41.17 -36.47
C GLN A 353 -47.41 40.45 -36.14
N ARG A 354 -46.42 40.51 -37.02
CA ARG A 354 -45.07 39.95 -36.78
C ARG A 354 -44.37 40.62 -35.59
N HIS A 355 -44.51 41.94 -35.44
CA HIS A 355 -43.98 42.66 -34.28
C HIS A 355 -44.72 42.35 -32.96
N GLU A 356 -46.04 42.18 -33.00
CA GLU A 356 -46.82 41.77 -31.82
C GLU A 356 -46.50 40.33 -31.40
N GLU A 357 -46.37 39.41 -32.36
CA GLU A 357 -45.87 38.05 -32.12
C GLU A 357 -44.45 38.05 -31.54
N ALA A 358 -43.54 38.89 -32.05
CA ALA A 358 -42.18 38.98 -31.55
C ALA A 358 -42.17 39.45 -30.07
N ARG A 359 -42.87 40.54 -29.74
CA ARG A 359 -43.03 41.02 -28.36
C ARG A 359 -43.79 40.05 -27.46
N ARG A 360 -44.58 39.14 -28.03
CA ARG A 360 -45.24 38.07 -27.28
C ARG A 360 -44.26 36.95 -26.95
N LYS A 361 -43.49 36.48 -27.94
CA LYS A 361 -42.44 35.45 -27.77
C LYS A 361 -41.33 35.90 -26.83
N GLU A 362 -40.95 37.18 -26.90
CA GLU A 362 -40.05 37.86 -25.95
C GLU A 362 -40.58 37.76 -24.51
N ARG A 363 -41.81 38.24 -24.26
CA ARG A 363 -42.44 38.13 -22.92
C ARG A 363 -42.67 36.68 -22.48
N GLU A 364 -42.95 35.75 -23.40
CA GLU A 364 -43.07 34.32 -23.07
C GLU A 364 -41.71 33.72 -22.66
N ALA A 365 -40.60 34.17 -23.26
CA ALA A 365 -39.24 33.82 -22.86
C ALA A 365 -38.82 34.46 -21.52
N ASP A 366 -39.16 35.72 -21.27
CA ASP A 366 -38.92 36.38 -19.98
C ASP A 366 -39.67 35.65 -18.84
N ASN A 367 -40.97 35.38 -19.03
CA ASN A 367 -41.78 34.61 -18.08
C ASN A 367 -41.24 33.19 -17.87
N TRP A 368 -40.65 32.56 -18.90
CA TRP A 368 -39.99 31.27 -18.77
C TRP A 368 -38.70 31.37 -17.94
N LEU A 369 -37.88 32.41 -18.17
CA LEU A 369 -36.65 32.66 -17.43
C LEU A 369 -36.92 32.99 -15.96
N GLU A 370 -37.96 33.78 -15.65
CA GLU A 370 -38.42 34.02 -14.27
C GLU A 370 -38.85 32.72 -13.58
N LYS A 371 -39.65 31.88 -14.24
CA LYS A 371 -40.07 30.57 -13.71
C LYS A 371 -38.88 29.62 -13.51
N PHE A 372 -37.94 29.59 -14.45
CA PHE A 372 -36.72 28.80 -14.34
C PHE A 372 -35.86 29.25 -13.15
N ASN A 373 -35.65 30.56 -12.99
CA ASN A 373 -34.91 31.14 -11.87
C ASN A 373 -35.61 30.86 -10.53
N ALA A 374 -36.94 30.98 -10.46
CA ALA A 374 -37.72 30.65 -9.26
C ALA A 374 -37.58 29.15 -8.88
N GLN A 375 -37.68 28.23 -9.85
CA GLN A 375 -37.46 26.80 -9.60
C GLN A 375 -36.01 26.49 -9.21
N SER A 376 -35.04 27.20 -9.77
CA SER A 376 -33.61 27.06 -9.44
C SER A 376 -33.36 27.50 -7.98
N ASN A 377 -33.91 28.66 -7.58
CA ASN A 377 -33.82 29.16 -6.21
C ASN A 377 -34.49 28.22 -5.20
N MET A 378 -35.67 27.66 -5.51
CA MET A 378 -36.30 26.65 -4.63
C MET A 378 -35.45 25.38 -4.47
N LYS A 379 -34.72 24.95 -5.52
CA LYS A 379 -33.77 23.83 -5.44
C LYS A 379 -32.54 24.21 -4.61
N GLU A 380 -32.07 25.46 -4.72
CA GLU A 380 -30.98 26.01 -3.89
C GLU A 380 -31.36 26.04 -2.41
N ASP A 381 -32.53 26.59 -2.06
CA ASP A 381 -33.01 26.69 -0.69
C ASP A 381 -33.15 25.30 -0.04
N LEU A 382 -33.64 24.31 -0.79
CA LEU A 382 -33.70 22.92 -0.32
C LEU A 382 -32.30 22.33 -0.07
N PHE A 383 -31.34 22.60 -0.97
CA PHE A 383 -29.94 22.18 -0.79
C PHE A 383 -29.28 22.89 0.42
N GLN A 384 -29.47 24.20 0.58
CA GLN A 384 -28.90 24.97 1.70
C GLN A 384 -29.52 24.54 3.04
N ASN A 385 -30.84 24.31 3.10
CA ASN A 385 -31.51 23.81 4.31
C ASN A 385 -31.11 22.37 4.66
N TYR A 386 -30.70 21.55 3.69
CA TYR A 386 -30.07 20.26 3.94
C TYR A 386 -28.61 20.41 4.41
N ALA A 387 -27.80 21.17 3.67
CA ALA A 387 -26.39 21.37 3.97
C ALA A 387 -26.17 21.97 5.36
N ASN A 388 -26.99 22.94 5.76
CA ASN A 388 -26.96 23.55 7.09
C ASN A 388 -27.37 22.59 8.22
N ARG A 389 -28.26 21.62 7.98
CA ARG A 389 -28.56 20.54 8.95
C ARG A 389 -27.36 19.62 9.11
N VAL A 390 -26.80 19.13 8.02
CA VAL A 390 -25.62 18.24 8.03
C VAL A 390 -24.39 18.92 8.63
N ILE A 391 -24.16 20.21 8.35
CA ILE A 391 -23.05 20.96 8.96
C ILE A 391 -23.21 21.04 10.48
N LYS A 392 -24.42 21.31 11.00
CA LYS A 392 -24.68 21.35 12.45
C LYS A 392 -24.44 20.00 13.12
N THR A 393 -25.00 18.91 12.59
CA THR A 393 -24.80 17.57 13.16
C THR A 393 -23.34 17.12 13.07
N CYS A 394 -22.59 17.57 12.05
CA CYS A 394 -21.14 17.37 11.98
C CYS A 394 -20.38 18.19 13.04
N GLU A 395 -20.79 19.43 13.33
CA GLU A 395 -20.17 20.25 14.40
C GLU A 395 -20.44 19.67 15.79
N GLU A 396 -21.68 19.27 16.06
CA GLU A 396 -22.10 18.62 17.31
C GLU A 396 -21.36 17.29 17.55
N THR A 397 -21.05 16.53 16.49
CA THR A 397 -20.31 15.27 16.57
C THR A 397 -18.78 15.42 16.44
N GLY A 398 -18.26 16.64 16.32
CA GLY A 398 -16.82 16.91 16.23
C GLY A 398 -16.16 16.47 14.92
N ILE A 399 -16.92 16.43 13.81
CA ILE A 399 -16.43 16.18 12.45
C ILE A 399 -15.93 17.51 11.82
N PRO A 400 -14.72 17.57 11.22
CA PRO A 400 -14.21 18.80 10.60
C PRO A 400 -15.07 19.34 9.45
N THR A 401 -15.84 20.42 9.69
CA THR A 401 -16.83 20.95 8.73
C THR A 401 -16.28 21.92 7.68
N PHE A 402 -14.99 22.24 7.69
CA PHE A 402 -14.39 23.19 6.73
C PHE A 402 -14.65 22.81 5.26
N ALA A 403 -14.51 21.53 4.93
CA ALA A 403 -14.78 21.03 3.57
C ALA A 403 -16.27 21.13 3.21
N LEU A 404 -17.18 20.85 4.17
CA LEU A 404 -18.63 20.96 3.97
C LEU A 404 -19.06 22.41 3.74
N LYS A 405 -18.56 23.35 4.54
CA LYS A 405 -18.83 24.79 4.37
C LYS A 405 -18.34 25.29 3.01
N LYS A 406 -17.17 24.84 2.55
CA LYS A 406 -16.67 25.15 1.20
C LYS A 406 -17.53 24.56 0.09
N ALA A 407 -18.06 23.34 0.25
CA ALA A 407 -18.92 22.69 -0.76
C ALA A 407 -20.38 23.17 -0.75
N ALA A 408 -20.85 23.75 0.37
CA ALA A 408 -22.17 24.38 0.47
C ALA A 408 -22.21 25.76 -0.20
N HIS A 409 -21.09 26.49 -0.22
CA HIS A 409 -21.02 27.89 -0.64
C HIS A 409 -21.57 28.12 -2.07
N PRO A 410 -22.49 29.08 -2.29
CA PRO A 410 -23.20 29.23 -3.56
C PRO A 410 -22.29 29.55 -4.75
N SER A 411 -21.13 30.16 -4.52
CA SER A 411 -20.13 30.43 -5.58
C SER A 411 -19.47 29.17 -6.15
N THR A 412 -19.80 27.96 -5.70
CA THR A 412 -19.33 26.69 -6.30
C THR A 412 -20.40 26.01 -7.17
N ALA A 413 -21.52 26.69 -7.43
CA ALA A 413 -22.68 26.14 -8.14
C ALA A 413 -22.72 26.48 -9.64
N THR A 414 -22.06 27.58 -10.04
CA THR A 414 -22.18 28.23 -11.35
C THR A 414 -21.71 27.37 -12.52
N ASP A 415 -20.77 26.46 -12.29
CA ASP A 415 -19.94 25.89 -13.36
C ASP A 415 -20.60 24.69 -14.09
N GLU A 416 -21.70 24.13 -13.56
CA GLU A 416 -22.31 22.89 -14.08
C GLU A 416 -23.84 22.91 -14.22
N LEU A 417 -24.56 23.77 -13.49
CA LEU A 417 -26.04 23.79 -13.51
C LEU A 417 -26.64 24.43 -14.77
N ALA A 418 -25.87 25.23 -15.52
CA ALA A 418 -26.35 25.99 -16.68
C ALA A 418 -26.63 25.14 -17.94
N LEU A 419 -26.15 23.89 -18.01
CA LEU A 419 -26.13 23.09 -19.24
C LEU A 419 -26.96 21.79 -19.21
N THR A 420 -27.42 21.35 -18.04
CA THR A 420 -28.02 20.01 -17.87
C THR A 420 -29.54 20.00 -17.67
N VAL A 421 -30.16 21.14 -17.37
CA VAL A 421 -31.61 21.22 -17.05
C VAL A 421 -32.49 21.42 -18.30
N ALA A 422 -31.89 21.68 -19.47
CA ALA A 422 -32.63 22.04 -20.69
C ALA A 422 -33.43 20.90 -21.37
N ASN A 423 -33.24 19.63 -20.95
CA ASN A 423 -33.82 18.46 -21.61
C ASN A 423 -35.00 17.80 -20.86
N ASP A 424 -35.32 18.23 -19.65
CA ASP A 424 -36.39 17.63 -18.83
C ASP A 424 -37.39 18.69 -18.32
N PHE A 425 -38.56 18.22 -17.88
CA PHE A 425 -39.65 19.02 -17.27
C PHE A 425 -40.51 19.87 -18.20
N GLY A 426 -41.07 19.23 -19.21
CA GLY A 426 -42.50 19.44 -19.51
C GLY A 426 -43.37 18.78 -18.43
N VAL A 427 -43.47 19.42 -17.26
CA VAL A 427 -44.30 18.95 -16.12
C VAL A 427 -45.05 20.13 -15.53
N ASP A 428 -46.38 20.09 -15.60
CA ASP A 428 -47.26 21.04 -14.93
C ASP A 428 -47.08 20.91 -13.41
N GLY A 429 -46.48 21.92 -12.80
CA GLY A 429 -46.29 21.98 -11.37
C GLY A 429 -47.44 22.70 -10.69
N ASP A 430 -48.28 21.94 -9.99
CA ASP A 430 -49.06 22.44 -8.84
C ASP A 430 -49.49 21.29 -7.89
N GLU A 431 -49.96 21.67 -6.71
CA GLU A 431 -50.64 20.89 -5.64
C GLU A 431 -49.93 19.70 -4.97
N THR A 432 -49.02 18.94 -5.61
CA THR A 432 -48.50 17.67 -5.01
C THR A 432 -47.18 17.79 -4.22
N ASN A 433 -46.55 18.96 -4.18
CA ASN A 433 -45.15 19.11 -3.74
C ASN A 433 -44.90 19.03 -2.22
N GLU A 434 -45.87 19.37 -1.37
CA GLU A 434 -45.61 19.65 0.06
C GLU A 434 -45.12 18.45 0.89
N LYS A 435 -45.55 17.24 0.55
CA LYS A 435 -45.37 16.04 1.40
C LYS A 435 -44.03 15.31 1.18
N CYS A 436 -43.14 15.86 0.37
CA CYS A 436 -41.85 15.26 0.04
C CYS A 436 -40.65 16.22 0.24
N ALA A 437 -40.77 17.15 1.20
CA ALA A 437 -39.81 18.24 1.42
C ALA A 437 -38.52 17.83 2.16
N LEU A 438 -38.48 16.67 2.83
CA LEU A 438 -37.38 16.27 3.69
C LEU A 438 -36.48 15.22 3.04
N LEU A 439 -35.30 15.66 2.61
CA LEU A 439 -34.13 14.80 2.47
C LEU A 439 -33.76 14.24 3.86
N PRO A 440 -33.50 12.92 4.00
CA PRO A 440 -33.00 12.35 5.23
C PRO A 440 -31.59 12.92 5.51
N ASP A 441 -31.32 13.26 6.77
CA ASP A 441 -30.10 13.98 7.15
C ASP A 441 -28.81 13.20 6.83
N LEU A 442 -28.89 11.87 6.83
CA LEU A 442 -27.85 10.97 6.35
C LEU A 442 -28.26 10.33 5.00
N PRO A 443 -27.30 10.00 4.10
CA PRO A 443 -27.60 9.14 2.95
C PRO A 443 -28.01 7.74 3.43
N PRO A 444 -28.87 7.01 2.69
CA PRO A 444 -29.49 5.74 3.10
C PRO A 444 -28.52 4.54 3.24
N HIS A 445 -27.21 4.80 3.22
CA HIS A 445 -26.16 3.81 3.47
C HIS A 445 -25.38 4.10 4.78
N GLN A 446 -25.72 5.19 5.50
CA GLN A 446 -25.05 5.60 6.74
C GLN A 446 -25.91 5.48 8.01
N GLU A 447 -27.19 5.09 7.90
CA GLU A 447 -28.09 4.87 9.05
C GLU A 447 -27.57 3.77 10.01
N ASN A 448 -26.70 2.89 9.52
CA ASN A 448 -26.06 1.80 10.29
C ASN A 448 -24.83 2.24 11.12
N LEU A 449 -24.57 3.53 11.30
CA LEU A 449 -23.42 4.06 12.05
C LEU A 449 -23.75 4.51 13.50
N HIS A 450 -24.90 4.12 14.02
CA HIS A 450 -25.19 4.20 15.46
C HIS A 450 -24.72 2.94 16.19
N LEU A 451 -23.49 3.00 16.73
CA LEU A 451 -22.88 2.07 17.69
C LEU A 451 -22.10 2.86 18.75
#